data_AF-A0A940UZ61-F1
#
_entry.id   AF-A0A940UZ61-F1
#
_cell.length_a   1.000
_cell.length_b   1.000
_cell.length_c   1.000
_cell.angle_alpha   90.00
_cell.angle_beta   90.00
_cell.angle_gamma   90.00
#
_symmetry.space_group_name_H-M   'P 1'
#
loop_
_entity.id
_entity.type
_entity.pdbx_description
1 polymer ?
#
loop_
_entity_poly.entity_id
_entity_poly.type
_entity_poly.pdbx_seq_one_letter_code
_entity_poly.pdbx_strand_id
1 'polypeptide(L)'
;MLSQSVGIGKDLVVLLRDAALLILAGLLLLFPSTFNNMLVRAGFKEGSIAGFKWEANLLQADDALKNAQGTIGDLRAQLDKTTKALEEVRLRTEDQAVITEISRLADENRQSTEASMQVAAAVRSTIASNAPLVEKAQSAVSISGGWGVVFGSDVSIDAARDEIARAAKKGIPSSGIYYRNGYYATIAVVDSRSTAQEYLMAAKTFRPDAYIAAMGTWCRNPQARDGFTECMSRQ
;
A
#
# COMPACT_ATOMS: atom_id res chain seq x y z
N MET A 1 24.07 39.83 -22.42
CA MET A 1 24.59 38.45 -22.62
C MET A 1 24.64 37.64 -21.31
N LEU A 2 23.67 37.78 -20.39
CA LEU A 2 23.63 36.98 -19.14
C LEU A 2 22.29 36.22 -18.95
N SER A 3 21.32 36.42 -19.84
CA SER A 3 19.99 35.80 -19.78
C SER A 3 19.88 34.48 -20.55
N GLN A 4 20.85 34.14 -21.40
CA GLN A 4 20.85 32.89 -22.18
C GLN A 4 21.48 31.70 -21.42
N SER A 5 22.35 31.97 -20.44
CA SER A 5 23.04 30.94 -19.66
C SER A 5 22.21 30.37 -18.51
N VAL A 6 21.17 31.09 -18.06
CA VAL A 6 20.26 30.64 -16.98
C VAL A 6 19.15 29.73 -17.51
N GLY A 7 18.74 29.88 -18.79
CA GLY A 7 17.75 29.00 -19.42
C GLY A 7 18.29 27.58 -19.66
N ILE A 8 19.50 27.48 -20.20
CA ILE A 8 20.14 26.19 -20.52
C ILE A 8 20.45 25.38 -19.26
N GLY A 9 20.85 26.03 -18.16
CA GLY A 9 21.10 25.35 -16.88
C GLY A 9 19.82 24.80 -16.23
N LYS A 10 18.68 25.48 -16.42
CA LYS A 10 17.40 25.07 -15.84
C LYS A 10 16.78 23.90 -16.63
N ASP A 11 16.88 23.95 -17.95
CA ASP A 11 16.41 22.86 -18.82
C ASP A 11 17.27 21.60 -18.69
N LEU A 12 18.59 21.74 -18.51
CA LEU A 12 19.47 20.61 -18.24
C LEU A 12 19.14 19.92 -16.91
N VAL A 13 18.79 20.67 -15.86
CA VAL A 13 18.40 20.11 -14.56
C VAL A 13 17.04 19.43 -14.62
N VAL A 14 16.09 19.97 -15.39
CA VAL A 14 14.78 19.31 -15.63
C VAL A 14 14.96 18.02 -16.43
N LEU A 15 15.79 18.04 -17.48
CA LEU A 15 16.08 16.86 -18.30
C LEU A 15 16.84 15.78 -17.52
N LEU A 16 17.79 16.16 -16.65
CA LEU A 16 18.57 15.23 -15.85
C LEU A 16 17.75 14.62 -14.71
N ARG A 17 16.80 15.39 -14.14
CA ARG A 17 15.80 14.88 -13.20
C ARG A 17 14.86 13.89 -13.87
N ASP A 18 14.32 14.22 -15.04
CA ASP A 18 13.37 13.36 -15.73
C ASP A 18 14.05 12.12 -16.31
N ALA A 19 15.30 12.22 -16.75
CA ALA A 19 16.14 11.07 -17.10
C ALA A 19 16.46 10.20 -15.88
N ALA A 20 16.77 10.77 -14.73
CA ALA A 20 16.99 10.02 -13.50
C ALA A 20 15.71 9.30 -13.02
N LEU A 21 14.55 9.94 -13.14
CA LEU A 21 13.25 9.34 -12.84
C LEU A 21 12.87 8.24 -13.83
N LEU A 22 13.19 8.40 -15.11
CA LEU A 22 13.01 7.37 -16.14
C LEU A 22 13.97 6.19 -15.97
N ILE A 23 15.21 6.44 -15.57
CA ILE A 23 16.18 5.39 -15.23
C ILE A 23 15.73 4.64 -13.98
N LEU A 24 15.27 5.35 -12.94
CA LEU A 24 14.76 4.76 -11.71
C LEU A 24 13.49 3.92 -11.97
N ALA A 25 12.55 4.46 -12.76
CA ALA A 25 11.35 3.75 -13.21
C ALA A 25 11.70 2.55 -14.09
N GLY A 26 12.68 2.69 -14.99
CA GLY A 26 13.20 1.61 -15.82
C GLY A 26 13.86 0.50 -14.99
N LEU A 27 14.61 0.85 -13.95
CA LEU A 27 15.23 -0.12 -13.03
C LEU A 27 14.18 -0.92 -12.25
N LEU A 28 13.12 -0.23 -11.81
CA LEU A 28 11.96 -0.82 -11.13
C LEU A 28 11.09 -1.69 -12.05
N LEU A 29 10.94 -1.30 -13.31
CA LEU A 29 10.08 -2.00 -14.28
C LEU A 29 10.79 -3.14 -15.01
N LEU A 30 12.06 -2.97 -15.37
CA LEU A 30 12.81 -3.94 -16.17
C LEU A 30 13.49 -5.02 -15.34
N PHE A 31 13.84 -4.73 -14.07
CA PHE A 31 14.50 -5.72 -13.21
C PHE A 31 13.98 -5.73 -11.77
N PRO A 32 12.68 -5.95 -11.54
CA PRO A 32 12.14 -6.08 -10.19
C PRO A 32 12.80 -7.25 -9.43
N SER A 33 13.19 -8.31 -10.14
CA SER A 33 13.80 -9.50 -9.57
C SER A 33 15.30 -9.36 -9.26
N THR A 34 16.09 -8.51 -9.92
CA THR A 34 17.52 -8.37 -9.58
C THR A 34 17.71 -7.49 -8.35
N PHE A 35 16.90 -6.46 -8.17
CA PHE A 35 16.87 -5.67 -6.93
C PHE A 35 16.44 -6.56 -5.75
N ASN A 36 15.38 -7.35 -5.93
CA ASN A 36 14.90 -8.29 -4.92
C ASN A 36 15.95 -9.40 -4.64
N ASN A 37 16.57 -9.96 -5.68
CA ASN A 37 17.59 -11.01 -5.54
C ASN A 37 18.94 -10.49 -5.01
N MET A 38 19.29 -9.22 -5.24
CA MET A 38 20.50 -8.60 -4.69
C MET A 38 20.34 -8.31 -3.20
N LEU A 39 19.15 -7.89 -2.77
CA LEU A 39 18.80 -7.75 -1.35
C LEU A 39 18.77 -9.12 -0.65
N VAL A 40 18.11 -10.12 -1.26
CA VAL A 40 18.05 -11.50 -0.72
C VAL A 40 19.43 -12.18 -0.69
N ARG A 41 20.30 -11.98 -1.70
CA ARG A 41 21.67 -12.53 -1.74
C ARG A 41 22.63 -11.84 -0.78
N ALA A 42 22.41 -10.57 -0.43
CA ALA A 42 23.17 -9.85 0.59
C ALA A 42 22.75 -10.22 2.03
N GLY A 43 21.87 -11.23 2.20
CA GLY A 43 21.44 -11.71 3.51
C GLY A 43 20.21 -10.99 4.09
N PHE A 44 19.59 -10.07 3.36
CA PHE A 44 18.35 -9.42 3.77
C PHE A 44 17.17 -10.35 3.46
N LYS A 45 16.95 -11.35 4.32
CA LYS A 45 15.67 -12.09 4.36
C LYS A 45 14.62 -11.40 5.22
N GLU A 46 15.04 -10.57 6.17
CA GLU A 46 14.25 -9.57 6.91
C GLU A 46 15.24 -8.47 7.32
N GLY A 47 14.98 -7.19 7.03
CA GLY A 47 15.97 -6.15 7.33
C GLY A 47 15.39 -4.76 7.48
N SER A 48 15.27 -4.31 8.74
CA SER A 48 15.25 -2.88 9.05
C SER A 48 16.59 -2.28 8.65
N ILE A 49 16.60 -1.24 7.82
CA ILE A 49 17.74 -0.32 7.82
C ILE A 49 17.46 0.66 8.97
N ALA A 50 18.26 0.54 10.04
CA ALA A 50 18.27 1.45 11.18
C ALA A 50 16.91 1.65 11.91
N GLY A 51 16.10 0.60 12.07
CA GLY A 51 14.88 0.67 12.89
C GLY A 51 13.74 1.54 12.33
N PHE A 52 13.75 1.87 11.03
CA PHE A 52 12.68 2.64 10.39
C PHE A 52 12.06 1.95 9.15
N LYS A 53 10.77 1.59 9.30
CA LYS A 53 9.66 1.86 8.37
C LYS A 53 9.53 1.14 7.00
N TRP A 54 9.87 -0.14 6.84
CA TRP A 54 9.52 -0.84 5.59
C TRP A 54 8.00 -1.02 5.38
N GLU A 55 7.21 -1.24 6.44
CA GLU A 55 5.74 -1.33 6.37
C GLU A 55 5.08 0.03 6.06
N ALA A 56 5.58 1.12 6.64
CA ALA A 56 5.11 2.46 6.29
C ALA A 56 5.47 2.81 4.84
N ASN A 57 6.59 2.30 4.33
CA ASN A 57 6.96 2.48 2.93
C ASN A 57 6.07 1.67 1.97
N LEU A 58 5.55 0.50 2.38
CA LEU A 58 4.59 -0.27 1.58
C LEU A 58 3.22 0.42 1.49
N LEU A 59 2.71 0.96 2.61
CA LEU A 59 1.47 1.75 2.60
C LEU A 59 1.63 3.06 1.81
N GLN A 60 2.76 3.76 1.98
CA GLN A 60 3.07 4.95 1.18
C GLN A 60 3.24 4.64 -0.31
N ALA A 61 3.82 3.48 -0.64
CA ALA A 61 3.94 3.02 -2.03
C ALA A 61 2.58 2.69 -2.64
N ASP A 62 1.66 2.08 -1.89
CA ASP A 62 0.28 1.83 -2.34
C ASP A 62 -0.48 3.15 -2.59
N ASP A 63 -0.39 4.11 -1.66
CA ASP A 63 -0.96 5.44 -1.85
C ASP A 63 -0.33 6.18 -3.04
N ALA A 64 0.99 6.08 -3.21
CA ALA A 64 1.68 6.64 -4.38
C ALA A 64 1.23 6.00 -5.69
N LEU A 65 0.98 4.67 -5.72
CA LEU A 65 0.48 3.97 -6.90
C LEU A 65 -0.97 4.36 -7.22
N LYS A 66 -1.83 4.52 -6.21
CA LYS A 66 -3.21 5.03 -6.38
C LYS A 66 -3.21 6.46 -6.91
N ASN A 67 -2.35 7.33 -6.36
CA ASN A 67 -2.18 8.69 -6.84
C ASN A 67 -1.66 8.71 -8.29
N ALA A 68 -0.67 7.86 -8.61
CA ALA A 68 -0.18 7.70 -9.98
C ALA A 68 -1.29 7.23 -10.94
N GLN A 69 -2.16 6.31 -10.51
CA GLN A 69 -3.32 5.89 -11.29
C GLN A 69 -4.28 7.07 -11.58
N GLY A 70 -4.50 7.94 -10.59
CA GLY A 70 -5.24 9.19 -10.75
C GLY A 70 -4.60 10.12 -11.77
N THR A 71 -3.30 10.42 -11.60
CA THR A 71 -2.52 11.27 -12.53
C THR A 71 -2.52 10.75 -13.97
N ILE A 72 -2.44 9.42 -14.17
CA ILE A 72 -2.52 8.83 -15.52
C ILE A 72 -3.92 9.01 -16.12
N GLY A 73 -4.96 9.00 -15.29
CA GLY A 73 -6.32 9.35 -15.71
C GLY A 73 -6.39 10.78 -16.24
N ASP A 74 -5.85 11.73 -15.47
CA ASP A 74 -5.83 13.15 -15.84
C ASP A 74 -5.00 13.40 -17.11
N LEU A 75 -3.84 12.74 -17.23
CA LEU A 75 -2.99 12.83 -18.42
C LEU A 75 -3.74 12.38 -19.67
N ARG A 76 -4.50 11.28 -19.60
CA ARG A 76 -5.32 10.82 -20.74
C ARG A 76 -6.42 11.80 -21.10
N ALA A 77 -7.07 12.41 -20.13
CA ALA A 77 -8.08 13.42 -20.38
C ALA A 77 -7.49 14.65 -21.11
N GLN A 78 -6.26 15.04 -20.77
CA GLN A 78 -5.54 16.11 -21.47
C GLN A 78 -5.14 15.72 -22.90
N LEU A 79 -4.68 14.48 -23.11
CA LEU A 79 -4.35 13.97 -24.44
C LEU A 79 -5.58 13.95 -25.35
N ASP A 80 -6.72 13.44 -24.86
CA ASP A 80 -7.99 13.44 -25.61
C ASP A 80 -8.46 14.86 -25.97
N LYS A 81 -8.34 15.80 -25.02
CA LYS A 81 -8.66 17.21 -25.27
C LYS A 81 -7.76 17.82 -26.34
N THR A 82 -6.47 17.48 -26.33
CA THR A 82 -5.50 17.98 -27.31
C THR A 82 -5.79 17.40 -28.70
N THR A 83 -6.12 16.11 -28.80
CA THR A 83 -6.54 15.49 -30.06
C THR A 83 -7.78 16.16 -30.64
N LYS A 84 -8.78 16.46 -29.82
CA LYS A 84 -9.98 17.19 -30.27
C LYS A 84 -9.66 18.60 -30.76
N ALA A 85 -8.80 19.33 -30.06
CA ALA A 85 -8.38 20.67 -30.45
C ALA A 85 -7.59 20.66 -31.78
N LEU A 86 -6.70 19.69 -31.97
CA LEU A 86 -5.95 19.52 -33.22
C LEU A 86 -6.88 19.26 -34.40
N GLU A 87 -7.90 18.41 -34.23
CA GLU A 87 -8.88 18.14 -35.28
C GLU A 87 -9.75 19.38 -35.60
N GLU A 88 -10.14 20.15 -34.59
CA GLU A 88 -10.87 21.41 -34.80
C GLU A 88 -10.06 22.44 -35.59
N VAL A 89 -8.74 22.55 -35.34
CA VAL A 89 -7.85 23.43 -36.10
C VAL A 89 -7.66 22.92 -37.52
N ARG A 90 -7.50 21.60 -37.71
CA ARG A 90 -7.37 20.97 -39.03
C ARG A 90 -8.57 21.26 -39.93
N LEU A 91 -9.77 21.26 -39.38
CA LEU A 91 -11.01 21.54 -40.11
C LEU A 91 -11.17 23.02 -40.51
N ARG A 92 -10.40 23.93 -39.89
CA ARG A 92 -10.52 25.39 -40.09
C ARG A 92 -9.37 26.01 -40.88
N THR A 93 -8.34 25.23 -41.20
CA THR A 93 -7.15 25.72 -41.87
C THR A 93 -7.00 25.09 -43.25
N GLU A 94 -6.64 25.90 -44.24
CA GLU A 94 -6.36 25.45 -45.61
C GLU A 94 -4.85 25.44 -45.91
N ASP A 95 -4.02 25.87 -44.95
CA ASP A 95 -2.57 25.90 -45.09
C ASP A 95 -1.98 24.48 -45.01
N GLN A 96 -1.41 24.02 -46.12
CA GLN A 96 -0.84 22.68 -46.26
C GLN A 96 0.32 22.42 -45.29
N ALA A 97 1.12 23.44 -44.94
CA ALA A 97 2.19 23.30 -43.97
C ALA A 97 1.62 23.07 -42.56
N VAL A 98 0.55 23.79 -42.22
CA VAL A 98 -0.15 23.64 -40.94
C VAL A 98 -0.85 22.27 -40.85
N ILE A 99 -1.49 21.80 -41.92
CA ILE A 99 -2.12 20.47 -41.98
C ILE A 99 -1.10 19.36 -41.76
N THR A 100 0.10 19.49 -42.35
CA THR A 100 1.19 18.51 -42.19
C THR A 100 1.68 18.46 -40.75
N GLU A 101 1.87 19.62 -40.13
CA GLU A 101 2.32 19.70 -38.74
C GLU A 101 1.27 19.20 -37.74
N ILE A 102 -0.02 19.51 -37.97
CA ILE A 102 -1.12 18.95 -37.16
C ILE A 102 -1.16 17.43 -37.25
N SER A 103 -0.94 16.86 -38.42
CA SER A 103 -0.93 15.40 -38.60
C SER A 103 0.23 14.77 -37.81
N ARG A 104 1.43 15.38 -37.85
CA ARG A 104 2.59 14.96 -37.04
C ARG A 104 2.28 15.00 -35.54
N LEU A 105 1.71 16.10 -35.05
CA LEU A 105 1.34 16.27 -33.64
C LEU A 105 0.22 15.30 -33.21
N ALA A 106 -0.71 14.99 -34.10
CA ALA A 106 -1.77 14.01 -33.84
C ALA A 106 -1.18 12.59 -33.69
N ASP A 107 -0.20 12.22 -34.50
CA ASP A 107 0.49 10.95 -34.40
C ASP A 107 1.33 10.85 -33.10
N GLU A 108 2.02 11.91 -32.70
CA GLU A 108 2.76 11.96 -31.42
C GLU A 108 1.82 11.84 -30.21
N ASN A 109 0.67 12.53 -30.25
CA ASN A 109 -0.35 12.40 -29.19
C ASN A 109 -0.95 11.00 -29.13
N ARG A 110 -1.14 10.35 -30.28
CA ARG A 110 -1.62 8.97 -30.34
C ARG A 110 -0.63 8.00 -29.70
N GLN A 111 0.66 8.13 -30.03
CA GLN A 111 1.72 7.33 -29.38
C GLN A 111 1.78 7.56 -27.87
N SER A 112 1.67 8.82 -27.43
CA SER A 112 1.63 9.17 -26.00
C SER A 112 0.41 8.57 -25.28
N THR A 113 -0.73 8.51 -25.96
CA THR A 113 -1.96 7.89 -25.45
C THR A 113 -1.80 6.38 -25.28
N GLU A 114 -1.23 5.70 -26.28
CA GLU A 114 -0.95 4.26 -26.25
C GLU A 114 0.08 3.91 -25.17
N ALA A 115 1.16 4.69 -25.04
CA ALA A 115 2.14 4.53 -23.96
C ALA A 115 1.48 4.71 -22.58
N SER A 116 0.64 5.74 -22.43
CA SER A 116 -0.12 5.97 -21.20
C SER A 116 -1.07 4.82 -20.88
N MET A 117 -1.65 4.16 -21.89
CA MET A 117 -2.45 2.93 -21.75
C MET A 117 -1.66 1.80 -21.12
N GLN A 118 -0.47 1.53 -21.64
CA GLN A 118 0.42 0.48 -21.13
C GLN A 118 0.86 0.77 -19.69
N VAL A 119 1.23 2.02 -19.38
CA VAL A 119 1.63 2.42 -18.03
C VAL A 119 0.51 2.20 -17.02
N ALA A 120 -0.75 2.58 -17.31
CA ALA A 120 -1.81 2.32 -16.32
C ALA A 120 -2.17 0.84 -16.18
N ALA A 121 -1.99 0.04 -17.24
CA ALA A 121 -2.18 -1.41 -17.14
C ALA A 121 -1.11 -2.01 -16.21
N ALA A 122 0.14 -1.57 -16.34
CA ALA A 122 1.23 -1.95 -15.44
C ALA A 122 0.96 -1.51 -13.99
N VAL A 123 0.58 -0.25 -13.76
CA VAL A 123 0.25 0.27 -12.42
C VAL A 123 -0.90 -0.52 -11.79
N ARG A 124 -1.98 -0.79 -12.53
CA ARG A 124 -3.10 -1.61 -12.04
C ARG A 124 -2.66 -3.03 -11.67
N SER A 125 -1.82 -3.63 -12.50
CA SER A 125 -1.25 -4.96 -12.23
C SER A 125 -0.40 -4.96 -10.95
N THR A 126 0.43 -3.92 -10.77
CA THR A 126 1.24 -3.75 -9.55
C THR A 126 0.38 -3.56 -8.30
N ILE A 127 -0.66 -2.73 -8.36
CA ILE A 127 -1.60 -2.57 -7.24
C ILE A 127 -2.25 -3.92 -6.89
N ALA A 128 -2.78 -4.63 -7.89
CA ALA A 128 -3.42 -5.93 -7.68
C ALA A 128 -2.46 -6.97 -7.10
N SER A 129 -1.20 -6.99 -7.57
CA SER A 129 -0.17 -7.92 -7.10
C SER A 129 0.28 -7.61 -5.67
N ASN A 130 0.25 -6.33 -5.28
CA ASN A 130 0.66 -5.87 -3.95
C ASN A 130 -0.47 -5.84 -2.93
N ALA A 131 -1.73 -5.93 -3.37
CA ALA A 131 -2.93 -5.94 -2.50
C ALA A 131 -2.81 -6.88 -1.28
N PRO A 132 -2.39 -8.17 -1.40
CA PRO A 132 -2.27 -9.04 -0.22
C PRO A 132 -1.14 -8.63 0.74
N LEU A 133 -0.10 -7.94 0.27
CA LEU A 133 0.97 -7.43 1.12
C LEU A 133 0.53 -6.17 1.87
N VAL A 134 -0.22 -5.31 1.18
CA VAL A 134 -0.85 -4.12 1.77
C VAL A 134 -1.87 -4.52 2.83
N GLU A 135 -2.72 -5.51 2.56
CA GLU A 135 -3.70 -6.02 3.53
C GLU A 135 -3.03 -6.60 4.78
N LYS A 136 -1.93 -7.36 4.62
CA LYS A 136 -1.12 -7.85 5.74
C LYS A 136 -0.50 -6.71 6.54
N ALA A 137 0.05 -5.69 5.87
CA ALA A 137 0.61 -4.52 6.54
C ALA A 137 -0.47 -3.69 7.25
N GLN A 138 -1.64 -3.50 6.66
CA GLN A 138 -2.78 -2.82 7.28
C GLN A 138 -3.30 -3.59 8.51
N SER A 139 -3.33 -4.92 8.43
CA SER A 139 -3.71 -5.78 9.55
C SER A 139 -2.70 -5.68 10.69
N ALA A 140 -1.40 -5.62 10.39
CA ALA A 140 -0.35 -5.39 11.38
C ALA A 140 -0.43 -3.99 12.03
N VAL A 141 -0.73 -2.96 11.23
CA VAL A 141 -0.89 -1.57 11.70
C VAL A 141 -2.15 -1.38 12.52
N SER A 142 -3.27 -2.04 12.18
CA SER A 142 -4.53 -1.97 12.93
C SER A 142 -4.39 -2.54 14.33
N ILE A 143 -3.49 -3.51 14.53
CA ILE A 143 -3.13 -4.03 15.86
C ILE A 143 -2.35 -2.97 16.68
N SER A 144 -1.62 -2.04 16.05
CA SER A 144 -0.80 -1.04 16.77
C SER A 144 -1.62 0.12 17.37
N GLY A 145 -2.82 0.41 16.84
CA GLY A 145 -3.68 1.52 17.27
C GLY A 145 -5.06 1.15 17.83
N GLY A 146 -5.47 -0.12 17.74
CA GLY A 146 -6.80 -0.58 18.12
C GLY A 146 -7.01 -0.92 19.61
N TRP A 147 -8.25 -1.23 19.95
CA TRP A 147 -8.67 -1.80 21.24
C TRP A 147 -8.89 -3.30 21.10
N GLY A 148 -8.48 -4.07 22.11
CA GLY A 148 -8.66 -5.51 22.17
C GLY A 148 -9.53 -5.89 23.35
N VAL A 149 -10.52 -6.75 23.13
CA VAL A 149 -11.23 -7.46 24.20
C VAL A 149 -10.54 -8.80 24.40
N VAL A 150 -9.83 -8.95 25.51
CA VAL A 150 -9.16 -10.19 25.89
C VAL A 150 -10.14 -11.04 26.68
N PHE A 151 -10.39 -12.27 26.23
CA PHE A 151 -11.33 -13.17 26.89
C PHE A 151 -10.87 -14.63 26.89
N GLY A 152 -9.68 -14.94 26.37
CA GLY A 152 -9.07 -16.27 26.45
C GLY A 152 -7.67 -16.24 27.05
N SER A 153 -7.24 -17.38 27.61
CA SER A 153 -5.91 -17.53 28.22
C SER A 153 -5.52 -19.01 28.31
N ASP A 154 -5.43 -19.66 27.15
CA ASP A 154 -5.19 -21.10 27.05
C ASP A 154 -3.70 -21.43 26.98
N VAL A 155 -3.34 -22.63 27.44
CA VAL A 155 -1.96 -23.15 27.32
C VAL A 155 -1.68 -23.80 25.95
N SER A 156 -2.72 -24.12 25.18
CA SER A 156 -2.60 -24.72 23.85
C SER A 156 -3.37 -23.92 22.80
N ILE A 157 -2.86 -23.96 21.57
CA ILE A 157 -3.48 -23.28 20.43
C ILE A 157 -4.85 -23.86 20.07
N ASP A 158 -5.05 -25.17 20.24
CA ASP A 158 -6.32 -25.82 19.91
C ASP A 158 -7.43 -25.42 20.88
N ALA A 159 -7.13 -25.27 22.18
CA ALA A 159 -8.10 -24.75 23.14
C ALA A 159 -8.49 -23.29 22.84
N ALA A 160 -7.53 -22.46 22.41
CA ALA A 160 -7.79 -21.10 21.97
C ALA A 160 -8.65 -21.04 20.69
N ARG A 161 -8.46 -21.98 19.75
CA ARG A 161 -9.32 -22.10 18.54
C ARG A 161 -10.76 -22.45 18.90
N ASP A 162 -10.96 -23.37 19.83
CA ASP A 162 -12.29 -23.72 20.32
C ASP A 162 -12.97 -22.52 21.00
N GLU A 163 -12.21 -21.68 21.67
CA GLU A 163 -12.70 -20.44 22.27
C GLU A 163 -13.16 -19.41 21.23
N ILE A 164 -12.41 -19.22 20.15
CA ILE A 164 -12.84 -18.38 19.01
C ILE A 164 -14.18 -18.85 18.46
N ALA A 165 -14.34 -20.16 18.25
CA ALA A 165 -15.58 -20.73 17.73
C ALA A 165 -16.78 -20.50 18.67
N ARG A 166 -16.57 -20.51 19.99
CA ARG A 166 -17.61 -20.17 20.97
C ARG A 166 -17.94 -18.68 20.97
N ALA A 167 -16.92 -17.81 20.90
CA ALA A 167 -17.09 -16.36 20.88
C ALA A 167 -17.84 -15.89 19.62
N ALA A 168 -17.57 -16.47 18.46
CA ALA A 168 -18.28 -16.20 17.21
C ALA A 168 -19.79 -16.48 17.33
N LYS A 169 -20.17 -17.61 17.95
CA LYS A 169 -21.58 -17.96 18.23
C LYS A 169 -22.26 -16.99 19.21
N LYS A 170 -21.48 -16.20 19.95
CA LYS A 170 -21.95 -15.19 20.91
C LYS A 170 -21.88 -13.76 20.35
N GLY A 171 -21.66 -13.60 19.04
CA GLY A 171 -21.68 -12.30 18.37
C GLY A 171 -20.34 -11.56 18.39
N ILE A 172 -19.23 -12.26 18.62
CA ILE A 172 -17.87 -11.69 18.55
C ILE A 172 -17.16 -12.31 17.33
N PRO A 173 -17.32 -11.73 16.11
CA PRO A 173 -16.86 -12.36 14.87
C PRO A 173 -15.35 -12.20 14.60
N SER A 174 -14.73 -11.15 15.13
CA SER A 174 -13.36 -10.74 14.76
C SER A 174 -12.36 -11.03 15.87
N SER A 175 -12.16 -12.31 16.19
CA SER A 175 -11.21 -12.75 17.22
C SER A 175 -10.01 -13.50 16.64
N GLY A 176 -8.81 -13.17 17.13
CA GLY A 176 -7.54 -13.83 16.81
C GLY A 176 -6.86 -14.41 18.05
N ILE A 177 -5.85 -15.25 17.81
CA ILE A 177 -5.03 -15.87 18.86
C ILE A 177 -3.72 -15.10 18.97
N TYR A 178 -3.36 -14.70 20.19
CA TYR A 178 -2.16 -13.96 20.51
C TYR A 178 -1.33 -14.67 21.58
N TYR A 179 -0.08 -15.02 21.28
CA TYR A 179 0.81 -15.65 22.25
C TYR A 179 1.60 -14.61 23.03
N ARG A 180 1.53 -14.65 24.36
CA ARG A 180 2.23 -13.74 25.26
C ARG A 180 2.52 -14.44 26.58
N ASN A 181 3.71 -14.26 27.16
CA ASN A 181 4.05 -14.78 28.49
C ASN A 181 3.78 -16.29 28.70
N GLY A 182 3.94 -17.12 27.67
CA GLY A 182 3.73 -18.57 27.80
C GLY A 182 2.29 -19.05 27.63
N TYR A 183 1.34 -18.18 27.25
CA TYR A 183 -0.05 -18.57 27.01
C TYR A 183 -0.61 -17.94 25.72
N TYR A 184 -1.67 -18.55 25.19
CA TYR A 184 -2.44 -18.11 24.04
C TYR A 184 -3.68 -17.34 24.50
N ALA A 185 -3.67 -16.03 24.30
CA ALA A 185 -4.80 -15.16 24.53
C ALA A 185 -5.73 -15.14 23.32
N THR A 186 -7.03 -15.32 23.56
CA THR A 186 -8.04 -15.05 22.52
C THR A 186 -8.50 -13.61 22.66
N ILE A 187 -8.36 -12.81 21.59
CA ILE A 187 -8.61 -11.37 21.61
C ILE A 187 -9.44 -10.97 20.39
N ALA A 188 -10.51 -10.20 20.64
CA ALA A 188 -11.22 -9.50 19.57
C ALA A 188 -10.68 -8.09 19.41
N VAL A 189 -10.10 -7.78 18.26
CA VAL A 189 -9.50 -6.47 17.95
C VAL A 189 -10.48 -5.62 17.17
N VAL A 190 -10.66 -4.38 17.59
CA VAL A 190 -11.58 -3.40 17.02
C VAL A 190 -10.97 -2.00 17.02
N ASP A 191 -11.40 -1.14 16.12
CA ASP A 191 -10.81 0.19 15.93
C ASP A 191 -11.25 1.21 17.01
N SER A 192 -12.37 0.94 17.68
CA SER A 192 -12.97 1.88 18.64
C SER A 192 -13.19 1.27 20.03
N ARG A 193 -13.04 2.09 21.07
CA ARG A 193 -13.28 1.67 22.45
C ARG A 193 -14.76 1.35 22.70
N SER A 194 -15.67 2.03 22.01
CA SER A 194 -17.12 1.77 22.13
C SER A 194 -17.48 0.37 21.62
N THR A 195 -16.97 -0.03 20.45
CA THR A 195 -17.16 -1.41 19.94
C THR A 195 -16.51 -2.44 20.88
N ALA A 196 -15.36 -2.10 21.48
CA ALA A 196 -14.73 -2.97 22.47
C ALA A 196 -15.61 -3.15 23.72
N GLN A 197 -16.36 -2.12 24.12
CA GLN A 197 -17.30 -2.19 25.24
C GLN A 197 -18.48 -3.14 24.93
N GLU A 198 -19.02 -3.08 23.71
CA GLU A 198 -20.09 -3.99 23.25
C GLU A 198 -19.63 -5.45 23.26
N TYR A 199 -18.45 -5.72 22.70
CA TYR A 199 -17.86 -7.06 22.70
C TYR A 199 -17.50 -7.53 24.11
N LEU A 200 -17.05 -6.64 25.00
CA LEU A 200 -16.80 -6.97 26.40
C LEU A 200 -18.06 -7.44 27.12
N MET A 201 -19.21 -6.78 26.89
CA MET A 201 -20.49 -7.20 27.49
C MET A 201 -20.87 -8.61 27.02
N ALA A 202 -20.72 -8.90 25.72
CA ALA A 202 -20.94 -10.24 25.18
C ALA A 202 -19.95 -11.26 25.77
N ALA A 203 -18.66 -10.92 25.82
CA ALA A 203 -17.59 -11.77 26.36
C ALA A 203 -17.85 -12.14 27.82
N LYS A 204 -18.27 -11.17 28.64
CA LYS A 204 -18.55 -11.37 30.07
C LYS A 204 -19.69 -12.36 30.35
N THR A 205 -20.54 -12.66 29.37
CA THR A 205 -21.58 -13.69 29.53
C THR A 205 -21.02 -15.11 29.62
N PHE A 206 -19.79 -15.34 29.13
CA PHE A 206 -19.14 -16.66 29.16
C PHE A 206 -17.71 -16.64 29.74
N ARG A 207 -17.09 -15.46 29.85
CA ARG A 207 -15.76 -15.23 30.45
C ARG A 207 -15.82 -14.01 31.38
N PRO A 208 -16.15 -14.18 32.67
CA PRO A 208 -16.29 -13.07 33.61
C PRO A 208 -15.01 -12.22 33.76
N ASP A 209 -13.87 -12.85 33.57
CA ASP A 209 -12.51 -12.30 33.61
C ASP A 209 -12.12 -11.50 32.35
N ALA A 210 -12.99 -11.43 31.34
CA ALA A 210 -12.72 -10.65 30.14
C ALA A 210 -12.51 -9.16 30.45
N TYR A 211 -11.58 -8.54 29.72
CA TYR A 211 -11.17 -7.14 29.88
C TYR A 211 -10.79 -6.47 28.56
N ILE A 212 -10.82 -5.14 28.55
CA ILE A 212 -10.38 -4.32 27.41
C ILE A 212 -8.92 -3.90 27.61
N ALA A 213 -8.12 -3.97 26.56
CA ALA A 213 -6.75 -3.48 26.52
C ALA A 213 -6.48 -2.65 25.26
N ALA A 214 -5.58 -1.68 25.35
CA ALA A 214 -5.07 -1.00 24.16
C ALA A 214 -4.03 -1.91 23.47
N MET A 215 -4.27 -2.30 22.22
CA MET A 215 -3.48 -3.34 21.55
C MET A 215 -2.02 -2.95 21.36
N GLY A 216 -1.72 -1.67 21.06
CA GLY A 216 -0.34 -1.18 20.99
C GLY A 216 0.45 -1.31 22.30
N THR A 217 -0.23 -1.41 23.45
CA THR A 217 0.42 -1.68 24.75
C THR A 217 0.41 -3.15 25.13
N TRP A 218 -0.63 -3.88 24.73
CA TRP A 218 -0.82 -5.28 25.10
C TRP A 218 0.03 -6.20 24.22
N CYS A 219 0.06 -5.97 22.91
CA CYS A 219 0.88 -6.71 21.95
C CYS A 219 1.93 -5.78 21.34
N ARG A 220 3.12 -5.74 21.95
CA ARG A 220 4.25 -5.02 21.37
C ARG A 220 4.95 -5.91 20.35
N ASN A 221 5.30 -5.31 19.21
CA ASN A 221 6.00 -5.99 18.11
C ASN A 221 5.29 -7.29 17.69
N PRO A 222 4.04 -7.22 17.19
CA PRO A 222 3.31 -8.41 16.76
C PRO A 222 4.09 -9.15 15.67
N GLN A 223 4.32 -10.44 15.86
CA GLN A 223 4.92 -11.33 14.87
C GLN A 223 3.93 -12.40 14.44
N ALA A 224 3.58 -12.43 13.16
CA ALA A 224 2.72 -13.48 12.64
C ALA A 224 3.44 -14.84 12.69
N ARG A 225 2.78 -15.83 13.28
CA ARG A 225 3.20 -17.24 13.32
C ARG A 225 2.11 -18.10 12.69
N ASP A 226 2.41 -19.38 12.47
CA ASP A 226 1.42 -20.31 11.93
C ASP A 226 0.25 -20.48 12.92
N GLY A 227 -0.88 -19.84 12.61
CA GLY A 227 -2.11 -19.91 13.40
C GLY A 227 -2.24 -18.95 14.59
N PHE A 228 -1.26 -18.08 14.86
CA PHE A 228 -1.34 -17.08 15.95
C PHE A 228 -0.41 -15.88 15.73
N THR A 229 -0.55 -14.84 16.56
CA THR A 229 0.36 -13.68 16.60
C THR A 229 1.16 -13.67 17.89
N GLU A 230 2.48 -13.72 17.81
CA GLU A 230 3.37 -13.64 18.96
C GLU A 230 3.59 -12.18 19.38
N CYS A 231 3.48 -11.91 20.68
CA CYS A 231 3.59 -10.59 21.29
C CYS A 231 4.70 -10.57 22.33
N MET A 232 5.61 -9.60 22.24
CA MET A 232 6.66 -9.45 23.25
C MET A 232 6.10 -8.82 24.53
N SER A 233 6.52 -9.35 25.68
CA SER A 233 6.23 -8.76 26.99
C SER A 233 7.14 -7.57 27.28
N ARG A 234 6.72 -6.68 28.21
CA ARG A 234 7.69 -5.74 28.80
C ARG A 234 8.74 -6.56 29.55
N GLN A 235 10.01 -6.36 29.22
CA GLN A 235 11.11 -6.60 30.16
C GLN A 235 11.04 -5.55 31.27
#